data_AF-A0A7C7TNV6-F1
#
_entry.id   AF-A0A7C7TNV6-F1
#
_cell.length_a   1.000
_cell.length_b   1.000
_cell.length_c   1.000
_cell.angle_alpha   90.00
_cell.angle_beta   90.00
_cell.angle_gamma   90.00
#
_symmetry.space_group_name_H-M   'P 1'
#
loop_
_entity.id
_entity.type
_entity.pdbx_description
1 polymer ?
#
loop_
_entity_poly.entity_id
_entity_poly.type
_entity_poly.pdbx_seq_one_letter_code
_entity_poly.pdbx_strand_id
1 'polypeptide(L)' 'MSSTSNSQHFSDQARKNRLVVSPHDAEVAAGMMAETDDIYATIREIDTTGFEPAAIFVPTPSQRESD' A
#
# COMPACT_ATOMS: atom_id res chain seq x y z
N MET A 1 -12.59 8.44 -9.57
CA MET A 1 -12.20 7.51 -10.65
C MET A 1 -13.21 6.38 -10.73
N SER A 2 -13.47 5.78 -11.89
CA SER A 2 -14.40 4.64 -12.00
C SER A 2 -13.76 3.38 -11.41
N SER A 3 -14.55 2.52 -10.76
CA SER A 3 -14.10 1.28 -10.10
C SER A 3 -13.23 0.39 -11.02
N THR A 4 -13.59 0.31 -12.31
CA THR A 4 -12.85 -0.45 -13.33
C THR A 4 -11.44 0.10 -13.61
N SER A 5 -11.26 1.42 -13.47
CA SER A 5 -9.94 2.06 -13.61
C SER A 5 -9.03 1.74 -12.42
N ASN A 6 -9.62 1.56 -11.23
CA ASN A 6 -8.90 1.22 -10.01
C ASN A 6 -8.47 -0.25 -10.00
N SER A 7 -9.33 -1.18 -10.45
CA SER A 7 -8.99 -2.61 -10.48
C SER A 7 -7.88 -2.93 -11.48
N GLN A 8 -7.90 -2.31 -12.66
CA GLN A 8 -6.84 -2.46 -13.66
C GLN A 8 -5.50 -1.89 -13.12
N HIS A 9 -5.53 -0.70 -12.53
CA HIS A 9 -4.35 -0.08 -11.93
C HIS A 9 -3.78 -0.96 -10.79
N PHE A 10 -4.64 -1.51 -9.93
CA PHE A 10 -4.22 -2.44 -8.88
C PHE A 10 -3.57 -3.70 -9.44
N SER A 11 -4.20 -4.33 -10.43
CA SER A 11 -3.68 -5.54 -11.07
C SER A 11 -2.30 -5.31 -11.68
N ASP A 12 -2.09 -4.16 -12.32
CA ASP A 12 -0.80 -3.80 -12.90
C ASP A 12 0.28 -3.56 -11.82
N GLN A 13 -0.08 -2.94 -10.70
CA GLN A 13 0.82 -2.78 -9.56
C GLN A 13 1.13 -4.12 -8.89
N ALA A 14 0.16 -5.00 -8.72
CA ALA A 14 0.36 -6.35 -8.20
C ALA A 14 1.35 -7.14 -9.07
N ARG A 15 1.20 -7.10 -10.40
CA ARG A 15 2.14 -7.71 -11.34
C ARG A 15 3.55 -7.14 -11.24
N LYS A 16 3.70 -5.81 -11.15
CA LYS A 16 5.02 -5.16 -10.95
C LYS A 16 5.70 -5.63 -9.67
N ASN A 17 4.93 -5.86 -8.62
CA ASN A 17 5.40 -6.35 -7.33
C ASN A 17 5.43 -7.88 -7.23
N ARG A 18 5.22 -8.61 -8.34
CA ARG A 18 5.21 -10.09 -8.41
C ARG A 18 4.19 -10.74 -7.47
N LEU A 19 3.11 -10.05 -7.17
CA LEU A 19 1.98 -10.56 -6.40
C LEU A 19 0.99 -11.24 -7.34
N VAL A 20 0.60 -12.47 -7.03
CA VAL A 20 -0.46 -13.19 -7.73
C VAL A 20 -1.77 -12.82 -7.07
N VAL A 21 -2.61 -12.05 -7.76
CA VAL A 21 -3.91 -11.61 -7.25
C VAL A 21 -4.99 -12.01 -8.24
N SER A 22 -6.10 -12.55 -7.74
CA SER A 22 -7.24 -12.89 -8.60
C SER A 22 -7.97 -11.63 -9.05
N PRO A 23 -8.72 -11.67 -10.18
CA PRO A 23 -9.55 -10.55 -10.59
C PRO A 23 -10.57 -10.11 -9.52
N HIS A 24 -11.12 -11.07 -8.76
CA HIS A 24 -12.06 -10.78 -7.68
C HIS A 24 -11.40 -10.03 -6.52
N ASP A 25 -10.22 -10.49 -6.08
CA ASP A 25 -9.45 -9.81 -5.04
C ASP A 25 -9.01 -8.41 -5.48
N ALA A 26 -8.72 -8.23 -6.78
CA ALA A 26 -8.38 -6.92 -7.34
C ALA A 26 -9.56 -5.95 -7.32
N GLU A 27 -10.81 -6.41 -7.52
CA GLU A 27 -12.01 -5.58 -7.37
C GLU A 27 -12.27 -5.18 -5.92
N VAL A 28 -12.11 -6.13 -4.99
CA VAL A 28 -12.24 -5.85 -3.54
C VAL A 28 -11.19 -4.82 -3.09
N ALA A 29 -9.93 -5.00 -3.49
CA ALA A 29 -8.85 -4.06 -3.19
C ALA A 29 -9.08 -2.69 -3.85
N ALA A 30 -9.58 -2.65 -5.08
CA ALA A 30 -9.91 -1.42 -5.80
C ALA A 30 -10.99 -0.58 -5.10
N GLY A 31 -11.96 -1.23 -4.45
CA GLY A 31 -12.94 -0.55 -3.60
C GLY A 31 -12.30 0.15 -2.41
N MET A 32 -11.32 -0.48 -1.76
CA MET A 32 -10.59 0.08 -0.61
C MET A 32 -9.61 1.19 -1.01
N MET A 33 -9.07 1.15 -2.22
CA MET A 33 -8.09 2.14 -2.68
C MET A 33 -8.67 3.56 -2.77
N ALA A 34 -9.96 3.72 -3.08
CA ALA A 34 -10.57 5.04 -3.14
C ALA A 34 -10.57 5.74 -1.77
N GLU A 35 -10.97 5.02 -0.72
CA GLU A 35 -10.92 5.53 0.66
C GLU A 35 -9.48 5.76 1.12
N THR A 36 -8.56 4.89 0.71
CA THR A 36 -7.13 5.03 1.00
C THR A 36 -6.55 6.30 0.37
N ASP A 37 -6.86 6.59 -0.88
CA ASP A 37 -6.40 7.79 -1.59
C ASP A 37 -6.90 9.07 -0.91
N ASP A 38 -8.16 9.11 -0.47
CA ASP A 38 -8.74 10.25 0.25
C ASP A 38 -8.02 10.49 1.59
N ILE A 39 -7.76 9.42 2.36
CA ILE A 39 -7.00 9.51 3.61
C ILE A 39 -5.59 10.03 3.37
N TYR A 40 -4.88 9.51 2.36
CA TYR A 40 -3.54 9.98 2.03
C TYR A 40 -3.51 11.42 1.51
N ALA A 41 -4.57 11.88 0.84
CA ALA A 41 -4.69 13.29 0.47
C ALA A 41 -4.70 14.18 1.71
N THR A 42 -5.49 13.85 2.73
CA THR A 42 -5.49 14.57 4.01
C THR A 42 -4.13 14.52 4.71
N ILE A 43 -3.45 13.37 4.73
CA ILE A 43 -2.11 13.25 5.34
C ILE A 43 -1.09 14.16 4.65
N ARG A 44 -1.15 14.30 3.32
CA ARG A 44 -0.22 15.14 2.54
C ARG A 44 -0.37 16.63 2.82
N GLU A 45 -1.49 17.07 3.37
CA GLU A 45 -1.73 18.46 3.77
C GLU A 45 -1.07 18.81 5.12
N ILE A 46 -0.60 17.81 5.86
CA ILE A 46 0.09 18.03 7.14
C ILE A 46 1.43 18.71 6.88
N ASP A 47 1.65 19.86 7.51
CA ASP A 47 2.96 20.50 7.53
C ASP A 47 3.93 19.65 8.36
N THR A 48 4.90 19.06 7.67
CA THR A 48 5.93 18.20 8.26
C THR A 48 7.23 18.96 8.52
N THR A 49 7.24 20.29 8.38
CA THR A 49 8.42 21.12 8.64
C THR A 49 8.87 20.96 10.09
N GLY A 50 10.13 20.55 10.27
CA GLY A 50 10.73 20.32 11.59
C GLY A 50 10.41 18.97 12.23
N PHE A 51 9.71 18.07 11.53
CA PHE A 51 9.52 16.69 11.95
C PHE A 51 10.49 15.76 11.22
N GLU A 52 11.12 14.84 11.96
CA GLU A 52 11.88 13.74 11.38
C GLU A 52 10.95 12.57 11.02
N PRO A 53 11.14 11.88 9.88
CA PRO A 53 10.37 10.69 9.54
C PRO A 53 10.47 9.62 10.63
N ALA A 54 9.33 9.14 11.11
CA ALA A 54 9.30 8.00 12.00
C ALA A 54 9.63 6.72 11.22
N ALA A 55 10.91 6.33 11.17
CA ALA A 55 11.28 5.00 10.73
C ALA A 55 10.89 4.00 11.83
N ILE A 56 9.76 3.31 11.65
CA ILE A 56 9.45 2.13 12.47
C ILE A 56 10.47 1.05 12.04
N PHE A 57 11.61 1.01 12.72
CA PHE A 57 12.51 -0.13 12.67
C PHE A 57 11.76 -1.32 13.27
N VAL A 58 11.10 -2.11 12.42
CA VAL A 58 10.74 -3.48 12.80
C VAL A 58 12.06 -4.24 12.87
N PRO A 59 12.58 -4.60 14.06
CA PRO A 59 13.81 -5.36 14.12
C PRO A 59 13.52 -6.69 13.46
N THR A 60 14.15 -6.97 12.32
CA THR A 60 14.16 -8.33 11.80
C THR A 60 14.85 -9.19 12.86
N PRO A 61 14.20 -10.22 13.42
CA PRO A 61 14.82 -11.07 14.42
C PRO A 61 16.15 -11.61 13.86
N SER A 62 17.26 -11.27 14.53
CA SER A 62 18.63 -11.60 14.12
C SER A 62 19.01 -13.08 14.35
N GLN A 63 18.06 -13.91 14.81
CA GLN A 63 18.39 -15.30 15.10
C GLN A 63 18.36 -16.11 13.81
N ARG A 64 19.56 -16.42 13.29
CA ARG A 64 19.78 -17.70 12.60
C ARG A 64 19.26 -18.79 13.52
N GLU A 65 18.40 -19.66 12.99
CA GLU A 65 18.09 -20.93 13.61
C GLU A 65 19.41 -21.57 14.06
N SER A 66 19.49 -21.89 15.35
CA SER A 66 20.65 -22.53 15.96
C SER A 66 21.06 -23.78 15.15
N ASP A 67 22.37 -23.92 14.93
CA ASP A 67 23.02 -25.16 14.44
C ASP A 67 22.64 -26.38 15.29
#